data_AF-A0A941TD78-F1
#
_entry.id   AF-A0A941TD78-F1
#
_cell.length_a   1.000
_cell.length_b   1.000
_cell.length_c   1.000
_cell.angle_alpha   90.00
_cell.angle_beta   90.00
_cell.angle_gamma   90.00
#
_symmetry.space_group_name_H-M   'P 1'
#
loop_
_entity.id
_entity.type
_entity.pdbx_description
1 polymer ?
#
loop_
_entity_poly.entity_id
_entity_poly.type
_entity_poly.pdbx_seq_one_letter_code
_entity_poly.pdbx_strand_id
1 'polypeptide(L)'
;MPASDPADSRPAPPPTPRWLWWALAACLLAGLWRFGALVLHEPLIALANSYDEVRYSACFDLYPDRPESVPPDRNSPAAPYSRYRFVAAKDPICYWSTELLFQGAAAAVFHAEEAATGAKAHSVRWIGAFKLAAMLALWAAFTIAWLRRREPWSALANGLLLPLLFADPANTIYLNTFYAEWTALLALYAVAGLILIHEGKPARGHAFGLLALAAAALALSKIQHIVLPFGIAVAMLALGRWRDRVWLWKGKALLIGALAGIIVQVVQLQRDSEEIRAINVFNQADVVFTALLPNSRDPAATAQSLGLSPQCLQYSGKRAWQMPGFPADLCPELTRVSRSRELLALLREPDMALRIGWAGLANLHPWVAPGLGLVEGGDFAPLPAQFFSWSDLFARHPLLRTLLFGTPFAAFVALLWRQRWRAWPRLLTVTVLTLVVTLGTLAVTVLGDGLADVPKQGHLVYNAALAWWIGALVVGGRSLCPVARRRKAL
;
A
#
# COMPACT_ATOMS: atom_id res chain seq x y z
N MET A 1 -48.57 39.93 20.98
CA MET A 1 -47.76 39.96 19.73
C MET A 1 -46.45 39.26 20.01
N PRO A 2 -46.18 38.08 19.42
CA PRO A 2 -44.90 37.41 19.57
C PRO A 2 -43.84 38.20 18.80
N ALA A 3 -42.75 38.57 19.48
CA ALA A 3 -41.61 39.24 18.87
C ALA A 3 -41.02 38.34 17.78
N SER A 4 -40.98 38.84 16.55
CA SER A 4 -40.31 38.17 15.44
C SER A 4 -38.82 38.07 15.76
N ASP A 5 -38.34 36.84 15.93
CA ASP A 5 -36.91 36.54 16.03
C ASP A 5 -36.19 37.23 14.85
N PRO A 6 -35.15 38.05 15.11
CA PRO A 6 -34.39 38.68 14.06
C PRO A 6 -33.77 37.56 13.22
N ALA A 7 -34.27 37.42 11.99
CA ALA A 7 -33.82 36.46 11.01
C ALA A 7 -32.29 36.40 11.03
N ASP A 8 -31.77 35.21 11.32
CA ASP A 8 -30.35 34.84 11.39
C ASP A 8 -29.68 35.17 10.05
N SER A 9 -29.33 36.45 9.86
CA SER A 9 -28.78 37.03 8.64
C SER A 9 -27.28 36.75 8.56
N ARG A 10 -26.90 35.48 8.75
CA ARG A 10 -25.53 35.06 8.49
C ARG A 10 -25.28 35.26 7.00
N PRO A 11 -24.29 36.09 6.63
CA PRO A 11 -23.99 36.35 5.22
C PRO A 11 -23.73 35.02 4.52
N ALA A 12 -24.26 34.92 3.29
CA ALA A 12 -24.06 33.75 2.46
C ALA A 12 -22.54 33.47 2.39
N PRO A 13 -22.12 32.25 2.72
CA PRO A 13 -20.70 31.90 2.74
C PRO A 13 -20.09 32.09 1.34
N PRO A 14 -18.82 32.53 1.25
CA PRO A 14 -18.20 32.86 -0.01
C PRO A 14 -18.13 31.63 -0.94
N PRO A 15 -18.30 31.81 -2.26
CA PRO A 15 -18.24 30.73 -3.23
C PRO A 15 -16.82 30.14 -3.33
N THR A 16 -16.73 28.88 -3.78
CA THR A 16 -15.45 28.23 -4.06
C THR A 16 -14.65 29.05 -5.08
N PRO A 17 -13.35 29.33 -4.85
CA PRO A 17 -12.54 30.11 -5.77
C PRO A 17 -12.45 29.46 -7.16
N ARG A 18 -12.60 30.25 -8.23
CA ARG A 18 -12.53 29.76 -9.62
C ARG A 18 -11.19 29.09 -9.96
N TRP A 19 -10.08 29.58 -9.41
CA TRP A 19 -8.74 29.01 -9.64
C TRP A 19 -8.64 27.56 -9.19
N LEU A 20 -9.39 27.16 -8.15
CA LEU A 20 -9.34 25.81 -7.62
C LEU A 20 -9.91 24.80 -8.61
N TRP A 21 -11.00 25.15 -9.31
CA TRP A 21 -11.57 24.29 -10.34
C TRP A 21 -10.59 24.03 -11.49
N TRP A 22 -9.89 25.08 -11.94
CA TRP A 22 -8.83 24.94 -12.95
C TRP A 22 -7.67 24.08 -12.45
N ALA A 23 -7.23 24.27 -11.20
CA ALA A 23 -6.18 23.45 -10.61
C ALA A 23 -6.58 21.98 -10.49
N LEU A 24 -7.81 21.69 -10.07
CA LEU A 24 -8.34 20.33 -9.98
C LEU A 24 -8.51 19.68 -11.35
N ALA A 25 -8.99 20.44 -12.34
CA ALA A 25 -9.08 19.97 -13.73
C ALA A 25 -7.69 19.68 -14.30
N ALA A 26 -6.70 20.54 -14.06
CA ALA A 26 -5.31 20.30 -14.46
C ALA A 26 -4.74 19.04 -13.79
N CYS A 27 -5.01 18.83 -12.49
CA CYS A 27 -4.61 17.60 -11.80
C CYS A 27 -5.25 16.35 -12.42
N LEU A 28 -6.55 16.42 -12.75
CA LEU A 28 -7.26 15.34 -13.42
C LEU A 28 -6.65 15.01 -14.79
N LEU A 29 -6.47 16.03 -15.64
CA LEU A 29 -5.92 15.86 -16.98
C LEU A 29 -4.48 15.33 -16.93
N ALA A 30 -3.62 15.87 -16.07
CA ALA A 30 -2.26 15.39 -15.89
C ALA A 30 -2.22 13.95 -15.37
N GLY A 31 -3.09 13.61 -14.42
CA GLY A 31 -3.25 12.24 -13.92
C GLY A 31 -3.67 11.27 -15.02
N LEU A 32 -4.76 11.59 -15.73
CA LEU A 32 -5.29 10.77 -16.82
C LEU A 32 -4.28 10.58 -17.94
N TRP A 33 -3.54 11.63 -18.32
CA TRP A 33 -2.48 11.53 -19.31
C TRP A 33 -1.39 10.54 -18.87
N ARG A 34 -0.90 10.65 -17.63
CA ARG A 34 0.10 9.73 -17.08
C ARG A 34 -0.41 8.29 -16.96
N PHE A 35 -1.65 8.09 -16.50
CA PHE A 35 -2.27 6.76 -16.47
C PHE A 35 -2.39 6.17 -17.86
N GLY A 36 -2.98 6.92 -18.80
CA GLY A 36 -3.19 6.47 -20.18
C GLY A 36 -1.87 6.10 -20.86
N ALA A 37 -0.82 6.91 -20.67
CA ALA A 37 0.49 6.68 -21.25
C ALA A 37 1.12 5.34 -20.84
N LEU A 38 0.83 4.82 -19.63
CA LEU A 38 1.36 3.54 -19.16
C LEU A 38 0.36 2.40 -19.33
N VAL A 39 -0.91 2.59 -18.97
CA VAL A 39 -1.96 1.56 -19.02
C VAL A 39 -2.26 1.12 -20.45
N LEU A 40 -2.20 2.04 -21.40
CA LEU A 40 -2.49 1.75 -22.82
C LEU A 40 -1.22 1.50 -23.64
N HIS A 41 -0.04 1.48 -23.01
CA HIS A 41 1.22 1.30 -23.73
C HIS A 41 1.29 -0.07 -24.41
N GLU A 42 1.86 -0.10 -25.62
CA GLU A 42 2.19 -1.32 -26.37
C GLU A 42 3.67 -1.24 -26.79
N PRO A 43 4.53 -2.21 -26.41
CA PRO A 43 4.25 -3.41 -25.59
C PRO A 43 3.78 -3.07 -24.16
N LEU A 44 3.13 -4.01 -23.45
CA LEU A 44 2.64 -3.74 -22.10
C LEU A 44 3.77 -3.32 -21.15
N ILE A 45 3.52 -2.26 -20.38
CA ILE A 45 4.35 -1.87 -19.23
C ILE A 45 3.60 -2.24 -17.95
N ALA A 46 4.13 -3.21 -17.21
CA ALA A 46 3.56 -3.74 -15.99
C ALA A 46 4.61 -4.54 -15.21
N LEU A 47 4.40 -4.75 -13.91
CA LEU A 47 5.32 -5.58 -13.13
C LEU A 47 5.20 -7.06 -13.53
N ALA A 48 6.33 -7.70 -13.85
CA ALA A 48 6.39 -9.13 -14.13
C ALA A 48 5.99 -10.00 -12.91
N ASN A 49 5.50 -11.20 -13.17
CA ASN A 49 5.01 -12.12 -12.16
C ASN A 49 6.15 -12.77 -11.36
N SER A 50 6.13 -12.60 -10.04
CA SER A 50 7.08 -13.16 -9.07
C SER A 50 6.45 -14.25 -8.17
N TYR A 51 5.48 -15.01 -8.67
CA TYR A 51 4.56 -15.92 -7.95
C TYR A 51 3.43 -15.26 -7.16
N ASP A 52 3.61 -14.04 -6.66
CA ASP A 52 2.59 -13.33 -5.89
C ASP A 52 1.30 -13.10 -6.71
N GLU A 53 1.44 -12.82 -8.01
CA GLU A 53 0.31 -12.57 -8.93
C GLU A 53 -0.59 -13.80 -9.11
N VAL A 54 0.04 -14.97 -9.24
CA VAL A 54 -0.62 -16.28 -9.46
C VAL A 54 -1.57 -16.62 -8.33
N ARG A 55 -1.23 -16.23 -7.10
CA ARG A 55 -2.04 -16.49 -5.90
C ARG A 55 -3.43 -15.85 -5.99
N TYR A 56 -3.59 -14.82 -6.78
CA TYR A 56 -4.89 -14.17 -6.94
C TYR A 56 -5.57 -14.63 -8.23
N SER A 57 -4.83 -14.67 -9.34
CA SER A 57 -5.39 -15.03 -10.65
C SER A 57 -5.91 -16.47 -10.71
N ALA A 58 -5.33 -17.38 -9.91
CA ALA A 58 -5.77 -18.77 -9.76
C ALA A 58 -7.21 -18.90 -9.23
N CYS A 59 -7.78 -17.88 -8.57
CA CYS A 59 -9.17 -17.92 -8.12
C CYS A 59 -10.20 -17.93 -9.26
N PHE A 60 -9.79 -17.55 -10.48
CA PHE A 60 -10.64 -17.50 -11.67
C PHE A 60 -10.06 -18.30 -12.84
N ASP A 61 -9.08 -19.18 -12.57
CA ASP A 61 -8.33 -19.92 -13.60
C ASP A 61 -7.70 -19.02 -14.68
N LEU A 62 -7.35 -17.78 -14.32
CA LEU A 62 -6.75 -16.82 -15.24
C LEU A 62 -5.23 -16.92 -15.19
N TYR A 63 -4.63 -17.34 -16.31
CA TYR A 63 -3.19 -17.48 -16.44
C TYR A 63 -2.67 -16.86 -17.73
N PRO A 64 -1.38 -16.45 -17.77
CA PRO A 64 -0.79 -15.86 -18.97
C PRO A 64 -0.97 -16.77 -20.20
N ASP A 65 -1.24 -16.16 -21.34
CA ASP A 65 -1.24 -16.86 -22.62
C ASP A 65 0.21 -17.17 -23.04
N ARG A 66 0.61 -18.43 -22.88
CA ARG A 66 1.98 -18.92 -23.09
C ARG A 66 1.99 -20.38 -23.57
N PRO A 67 3.12 -20.88 -24.10
CA PRO A 67 3.24 -22.25 -24.59
C PRO A 67 2.80 -23.28 -23.54
N GLU A 68 2.13 -24.34 -23.98
CA GLU A 68 1.58 -25.40 -23.11
C GLU A 68 2.66 -26.16 -22.32
N SER A 69 3.91 -26.12 -22.78
CA SER A 69 5.06 -26.68 -22.06
C SER A 69 5.38 -25.97 -20.75
N VAL A 70 4.86 -24.75 -20.55
CA VAL A 70 5.06 -23.97 -19.32
C VAL A 70 3.81 -24.11 -18.45
N PRO A 71 3.90 -24.75 -17.26
CA PRO A 71 2.75 -24.90 -16.38
C PRO A 71 2.12 -23.54 -16.03
N PRO A 72 0.78 -23.43 -15.96
CA PRO A 72 0.06 -22.15 -15.84
C PRO A 72 0.38 -21.38 -14.55
N ASP A 73 0.74 -22.08 -13.47
CA ASP A 73 1.06 -21.55 -12.15
C ASP A 73 2.52 -21.06 -12.00
N ARG A 74 3.37 -21.26 -13.01
CA ARG A 74 4.78 -20.80 -12.96
C ARG A 74 4.88 -19.27 -13.03
N ASN A 75 5.83 -18.72 -12.28
CA ASN A 75 6.18 -17.31 -12.39
C ASN A 75 6.75 -16.96 -13.78
N SER A 76 6.91 -15.67 -14.03
CA SER A 76 7.52 -15.16 -15.26
C SER A 76 8.28 -13.86 -14.98
N PRO A 77 9.38 -13.92 -14.21
CA PRO A 77 10.01 -12.73 -13.66
C PRO A 77 10.69 -11.85 -14.72
N ALA A 78 10.99 -12.40 -15.89
CA ALA A 78 11.67 -11.68 -16.97
C ALA A 78 10.80 -10.62 -17.66
N ALA A 79 9.48 -10.85 -17.78
CA ALA A 79 8.56 -9.93 -18.44
C ALA A 79 7.08 -10.15 -18.03
N PRO A 80 6.25 -9.09 -18.05
CA PRO A 80 4.80 -9.21 -17.93
C PRO A 80 4.16 -9.75 -19.22
N TYR A 81 2.91 -10.20 -19.11
CA TYR A 81 2.07 -10.63 -20.23
C TYR A 81 0.85 -9.73 -20.37
N SER A 82 0.50 -9.34 -21.59
CA SER A 82 -0.73 -8.57 -21.86
C SER A 82 -1.96 -9.43 -22.07
N ARG A 83 -1.79 -10.73 -22.32
CA ARG A 83 -2.85 -11.67 -22.65
C ARG A 83 -2.95 -12.80 -21.64
N TYR A 84 -4.19 -13.09 -21.24
CA TYR A 84 -4.53 -14.14 -20.29
C TYR A 84 -5.66 -14.99 -20.83
N ARG A 85 -5.67 -16.27 -20.47
CA ARG A 85 -6.69 -17.24 -20.88
C ARG A 85 -7.16 -18.06 -19.67
N PHE A 86 -8.36 -18.63 -19.79
CA PHE A 86 -8.87 -19.57 -18.81
C PHE A 86 -8.16 -20.92 -18.95
N VAL A 87 -7.38 -21.30 -17.94
CA VAL A 87 -6.64 -22.58 -17.90
C VAL A 87 -6.73 -23.14 -16.50
N ALA A 88 -7.20 -24.38 -16.34
CA ALA A 88 -7.18 -25.02 -15.04
C ALA A 88 -5.73 -25.35 -14.64
N ALA A 89 -5.32 -24.95 -13.44
CA ALA A 89 -4.11 -25.47 -12.81
C ALA A 89 -4.44 -26.73 -12.02
N LYS A 90 -3.46 -27.64 -11.90
CA LYS A 90 -3.63 -28.88 -11.12
C LYS A 90 -3.89 -28.59 -9.65
N ASP A 91 -3.13 -27.64 -9.09
CA ASP A 91 -3.13 -27.29 -7.67
C ASP A 91 -3.27 -25.75 -7.51
N PRO A 92 -4.47 -25.17 -7.73
CA PRO A 92 -4.65 -23.73 -7.78
C PRO A 92 -4.56 -23.08 -6.39
N ILE A 93 -3.64 -22.13 -6.24
CA ILE A 93 -3.47 -21.36 -5.00
C ILE A 93 -4.41 -20.15 -5.01
N CYS A 94 -5.69 -20.32 -4.69
CA CYS A 94 -6.61 -19.18 -4.61
C CYS A 94 -6.52 -18.46 -3.25
N TYR A 95 -5.89 -17.28 -3.24
CA TYR A 95 -5.75 -16.38 -2.11
C TYR A 95 -6.91 -15.36 -2.08
N TRP A 96 -7.75 -15.41 -1.04
CA TRP A 96 -8.83 -14.45 -0.84
C TRP A 96 -8.27 -13.05 -0.57
N SER A 97 -8.62 -12.12 -1.44
CA SER A 97 -8.22 -10.72 -1.36
C SER A 97 -9.32 -9.81 -1.89
N THR A 98 -9.34 -8.55 -1.45
CA THR A 98 -10.17 -7.53 -2.10
C THR A 98 -9.82 -7.30 -3.56
N GLU A 99 -8.61 -7.68 -3.96
CA GLU A 99 -8.17 -7.70 -5.35
C GLU A 99 -9.13 -8.52 -6.24
N LEU A 100 -9.73 -9.59 -5.69
CA LEU A 100 -10.66 -10.46 -6.41
C LEU A 100 -11.91 -9.74 -6.94
N LEU A 101 -12.28 -8.57 -6.38
CA LEU A 101 -13.38 -7.77 -6.91
C LEU A 101 -13.07 -7.26 -8.33
N PHE A 102 -11.82 -6.83 -8.56
CA PHE A 102 -11.39 -6.33 -9.86
C PHE A 102 -11.14 -7.48 -10.83
N GLN A 103 -10.60 -8.58 -10.33
CA GLN A 103 -10.37 -9.79 -11.13
C GLN A 103 -11.68 -10.44 -11.57
N GLY A 104 -12.66 -10.57 -10.67
CA GLY A 104 -13.97 -11.12 -11.01
C GLY A 104 -14.71 -10.25 -12.02
N ALA A 105 -14.58 -8.92 -11.93
CA ALA A 105 -15.12 -8.02 -12.94
C ALA A 105 -14.43 -8.21 -14.31
N ALA A 106 -13.10 -8.38 -14.33
CA ALA A 106 -12.36 -8.69 -15.56
C ALA A 106 -12.74 -10.06 -16.13
N ALA A 107 -12.83 -11.10 -15.29
CA ALA A 107 -13.25 -12.44 -15.69
C ALA A 107 -14.66 -12.45 -16.30
N ALA A 108 -15.59 -11.67 -15.74
CA ALA A 108 -16.92 -11.50 -16.30
C ALA A 108 -16.89 -10.87 -17.71
N VAL A 109 -16.03 -9.87 -17.93
CA VAL A 109 -15.82 -9.29 -19.27
C VAL A 109 -15.21 -10.33 -20.20
N PHE A 110 -14.23 -11.11 -19.74
CA PHE A 110 -13.55 -12.12 -20.56
C PHE A 110 -14.53 -13.22 -21.00
N HIS A 111 -15.38 -13.73 -20.10
CA HIS A 111 -16.44 -14.68 -20.47
C HIS A 111 -17.43 -14.08 -21.48
N ALA A 112 -17.79 -12.80 -21.33
CA ALA A 112 -18.66 -12.12 -22.29
C ALA A 112 -17.98 -11.96 -23.67
N GLU A 113 -16.69 -11.61 -23.70
CA GLU A 113 -15.89 -11.53 -24.93
C GLU A 113 -15.77 -12.90 -25.61
N GLU A 114 -15.49 -13.96 -24.85
CA GLU A 114 -15.39 -15.32 -25.37
C GLU A 114 -16.73 -15.80 -25.94
N ALA A 115 -17.84 -15.53 -25.26
CA ALA A 115 -19.18 -15.87 -25.74
C ALA A 115 -19.58 -15.08 -27.00
N ALA A 116 -19.17 -13.82 -27.10
CA ALA A 116 -19.55 -12.95 -28.22
C ALA A 116 -18.66 -13.13 -29.47
N THR A 117 -17.37 -13.43 -29.28
CA THR A 117 -16.37 -13.39 -30.37
C THR A 117 -15.63 -14.71 -30.58
N GLY A 118 -15.72 -15.65 -29.64
CA GLY A 118 -14.90 -16.86 -29.63
C GLY A 118 -13.43 -16.64 -29.23
N ALA A 119 -13.05 -15.43 -28.82
CA ALA A 119 -11.69 -15.13 -28.38
C ALA A 119 -11.31 -15.99 -27.14
N LYS A 120 -10.10 -16.56 -27.17
CA LYS A 120 -9.57 -17.40 -26.07
C LYS A 120 -8.54 -16.71 -25.19
N ALA A 121 -8.04 -15.55 -25.63
CA ALA A 121 -7.02 -14.77 -24.94
C ALA A 121 -7.49 -13.33 -24.80
N HIS A 122 -7.46 -12.83 -23.57
CA HIS A 122 -8.07 -11.56 -23.17
C HIS A 122 -7.04 -10.57 -22.64
N SER A 123 -7.30 -9.29 -22.85
CA SER A 123 -6.38 -8.23 -22.44
C SER A 123 -6.45 -7.99 -20.94
N VAL A 124 -5.30 -8.06 -20.26
CA VAL A 124 -5.17 -7.68 -18.83
C VAL A 124 -5.47 -6.19 -18.58
N ARG A 125 -5.61 -5.37 -19.63
CA ARG A 125 -5.94 -3.96 -19.47
C ARG A 125 -7.34 -3.74 -18.89
N TRP A 126 -8.26 -4.71 -19.00
CA TRP A 126 -9.57 -4.62 -18.36
C TRP A 126 -9.49 -4.56 -16.83
N ILE A 127 -8.61 -5.35 -16.20
CA ILE A 127 -8.41 -5.24 -14.75
C ILE A 127 -7.82 -3.88 -14.38
N GLY A 128 -6.86 -3.37 -15.16
CA GLY A 128 -6.31 -2.03 -14.98
C GLY A 128 -7.38 -0.93 -15.12
N ALA A 129 -8.29 -1.07 -16.07
CA ALA A 129 -9.40 -0.13 -16.26
C ALA A 129 -10.35 -0.10 -15.05
N PHE A 130 -10.72 -1.26 -14.50
CA PHE A 130 -11.57 -1.31 -13.29
C PHE A 130 -10.88 -0.72 -12.07
N LYS A 131 -9.58 -1.04 -11.87
CA LYS A 131 -8.76 -0.46 -10.80
C LYS A 131 -8.64 1.06 -10.92
N LEU A 132 -8.41 1.56 -12.13
CA LEU A 132 -8.33 2.99 -12.43
C LEU A 132 -9.68 3.68 -12.19
N ALA A 133 -10.78 3.09 -12.65
CA ALA A 133 -12.12 3.62 -12.45
C ALA A 133 -12.47 3.75 -10.96
N ALA A 134 -12.17 2.73 -10.15
CA ALA A 134 -12.40 2.78 -8.71
C ALA A 134 -11.56 3.86 -8.02
N MET A 135 -10.30 4.02 -8.41
CA MET A 135 -9.44 5.09 -7.90
C MET A 135 -9.98 6.48 -8.28
N LEU A 136 -10.38 6.69 -9.54
CA LEU A 136 -10.94 7.97 -10.00
C LEU A 136 -12.26 8.29 -9.29
N ALA A 137 -13.12 7.30 -9.08
CA ALA A 137 -14.36 7.45 -8.32
C ALA A 137 -14.10 7.88 -6.88
N LEU A 138 -13.14 7.23 -6.20
CA LEU A 138 -12.78 7.57 -4.83
C LEU A 138 -12.13 8.96 -4.74
N TRP A 139 -11.23 9.28 -5.67
CA TRP A 139 -10.61 10.60 -5.78
C TRP A 139 -11.64 11.71 -6.00
N ALA A 140 -12.60 11.49 -6.90
CA ALA A 140 -13.67 12.45 -7.16
C ALA A 140 -14.57 12.60 -5.94
N ALA A 141 -14.95 11.49 -5.29
CA ALA A 141 -15.78 11.52 -4.07
C ALA A 141 -15.12 12.33 -2.95
N PHE A 142 -13.82 12.14 -2.71
CA PHE A 142 -13.08 12.91 -1.70
C PHE A 142 -12.87 14.36 -2.10
N THR A 143 -12.59 14.65 -3.37
CA THR A 143 -12.51 16.02 -3.88
C THR A 143 -13.83 16.75 -3.65
N ILE A 144 -14.96 16.15 -4.05
CA ILE A 144 -16.31 16.69 -3.82
C ILE A 144 -16.57 16.86 -2.33
N ALA A 145 -16.19 15.91 -1.49
CA ALA A 145 -16.36 16.01 -0.04
C ALA A 145 -15.59 17.21 0.55
N TRP A 146 -14.35 17.46 0.13
CA TRP A 146 -13.57 18.62 0.57
C TRP A 146 -14.14 19.94 0.05
N LEU A 147 -14.60 19.97 -1.19
CA LEU A 147 -15.28 21.15 -1.77
C LEU A 147 -16.59 21.46 -1.02
N ARG A 148 -17.39 20.43 -0.69
CA ARG A 148 -18.60 20.57 0.14
C ARG A 148 -18.29 21.05 1.56
N ARG A 149 -17.11 20.68 2.11
CA ARG A 149 -16.59 21.20 3.38
C ARG A 149 -16.03 22.62 3.27
N ARG A 150 -15.94 23.19 2.06
CA ARG A 150 -15.30 24.48 1.77
C ARG A 150 -13.86 24.55 2.23
N GLU A 151 -13.13 23.46 2.01
CA GLU A 151 -11.71 23.35 2.35
C GLU A 151 -10.87 23.28 1.08
N PRO A 152 -10.63 24.42 0.41
CA PRO A 152 -10.02 24.46 -0.92
C PRO A 152 -8.62 23.84 -0.94
N TRP A 153 -7.85 24.03 0.13
CA TRP A 153 -6.49 23.50 0.27
C TRP A 153 -6.48 21.98 0.49
N SER A 154 -7.44 21.43 1.25
CA SER A 154 -7.60 19.98 1.37
C SER A 154 -8.04 19.35 0.05
N ALA A 155 -8.94 20.02 -0.68
CA ALA A 155 -9.34 19.61 -2.03
C ALA A 155 -8.16 19.64 -3.00
N LEU A 156 -7.33 20.69 -2.98
CA LEU A 156 -6.13 20.78 -3.80
C LEU A 156 -5.10 19.71 -3.45
N ALA A 157 -4.84 19.47 -2.16
CA ALA A 157 -3.93 18.40 -1.72
C ALA A 157 -4.41 17.04 -2.23
N ASN A 158 -5.69 16.73 -2.10
CA ASN A 158 -6.31 15.52 -2.66
C ASN A 158 -6.18 15.48 -4.20
N GLY A 159 -6.39 16.62 -4.85
CA GLY A 159 -6.20 16.80 -6.30
C GLY A 159 -4.81 16.40 -6.75
N LEU A 160 -3.78 16.91 -6.07
CA LEU A 160 -2.37 16.67 -6.38
C LEU A 160 -1.93 15.21 -6.16
N LEU A 161 -2.60 14.44 -5.29
CA LEU A 161 -2.29 13.01 -5.14
C LEU A 161 -2.45 12.25 -6.45
N LEU A 162 -3.38 12.65 -7.32
CA LEU A 162 -3.67 11.95 -8.56
C LEU A 162 -2.45 11.95 -9.53
N PRO A 163 -1.93 13.10 -9.99
CA PRO A 163 -0.79 13.12 -10.89
C PRO A 163 0.57 12.87 -10.20
N LEU A 164 0.69 13.17 -8.90
CA LEU A 164 1.98 13.09 -8.21
C LEU A 164 2.23 11.79 -7.45
N LEU A 165 1.18 11.03 -7.09
CA LEU A 165 1.31 9.80 -6.33
C LEU A 165 0.70 8.62 -7.08
N PHE A 166 -0.60 8.68 -7.37
CA PHE A 166 -1.29 7.53 -7.97
C PHE A 166 -0.83 7.26 -9.40
N ALA A 167 -0.54 8.30 -10.18
CA ALA A 167 -0.05 8.18 -11.55
C ALA A 167 1.48 8.06 -11.68
N ASP A 168 2.19 7.83 -10.58
CA ASP A 168 3.62 7.49 -10.62
C ASP A 168 3.80 6.05 -11.14
N PRO A 169 4.75 5.78 -12.06
CA PRO A 169 5.06 4.44 -12.52
C PRO A 169 5.32 3.42 -11.41
N ALA A 170 5.87 3.82 -10.26
CA ALA A 170 6.06 2.93 -9.12
C ALA A 170 4.75 2.37 -8.55
N ASN A 171 3.59 2.99 -8.85
CA ASN A 171 2.27 2.48 -8.53
C ASN A 171 1.53 1.94 -9.76
N THR A 172 1.63 2.61 -10.91
CA THR A 172 0.82 2.25 -12.09
C THR A 172 1.26 0.97 -12.77
N ILE A 173 2.50 0.51 -12.57
CA ILE A 173 2.95 -0.81 -13.06
C ILE A 173 2.13 -1.98 -12.48
N TYR A 174 1.39 -1.77 -11.38
CA TYR A 174 0.50 -2.77 -10.78
C TYR A 174 -0.93 -2.74 -11.33
N LEU A 175 -1.31 -1.74 -12.15
CA LEU A 175 -2.69 -1.63 -12.65
C LEU A 175 -3.05 -2.79 -13.58
N ASN A 176 -2.20 -3.04 -14.57
CA ASN A 176 -2.40 -4.08 -15.58
C ASN A 176 -1.82 -5.44 -15.13
N THR A 177 -2.05 -5.80 -13.87
CA THR A 177 -1.56 -7.04 -13.26
C THR A 177 -2.60 -7.56 -12.26
N PHE A 178 -2.43 -8.79 -11.78
CA PHE A 178 -3.23 -9.38 -10.70
C PHE A 178 -2.61 -9.16 -9.30
N TYR A 179 -1.57 -8.33 -9.18
CA TYR A 179 -0.98 -7.91 -7.92
C TYR A 179 -1.96 -7.08 -7.06
N ALA A 180 -1.94 -7.31 -5.74
CA ALA A 180 -2.81 -6.65 -4.76
C ALA A 180 -2.27 -5.31 -4.22
N GLU A 181 -1.07 -4.91 -4.63
CA GLU A 181 -0.38 -3.70 -4.20
C GLU A 181 -1.22 -2.45 -4.52
N TRP A 182 -1.84 -2.39 -5.70
CA TRP A 182 -2.73 -1.29 -6.07
C TRP A 182 -3.98 -1.23 -5.19
N THR A 183 -4.60 -2.37 -4.88
CA THR A 183 -5.81 -2.41 -4.06
C THR A 183 -5.53 -2.13 -2.59
N ALA A 184 -4.36 -2.54 -2.08
CA ALA A 184 -3.88 -2.11 -0.77
C ALA A 184 -3.74 -0.58 -0.69
N LEU A 185 -3.16 0.04 -1.72
CA LEU A 185 -3.03 1.50 -1.81
C LEU A 185 -4.39 2.19 -1.88
N LEU A 186 -5.33 1.66 -2.67
CA LEU A 186 -6.69 2.19 -2.78
C LEU A 186 -7.46 2.09 -1.45
N ALA A 187 -7.35 0.96 -0.75
CA ALA A 187 -7.99 0.74 0.54
C ALA A 187 -7.40 1.66 1.62
N LEU A 188 -6.06 1.82 1.65
CA LEU A 188 -5.41 2.76 2.56
C LEU A 188 -5.85 4.21 2.28
N TYR A 189 -5.93 4.59 1.01
CA TYR A 189 -6.44 5.91 0.62
C TYR A 189 -7.89 6.12 1.10
N ALA A 190 -8.75 5.11 0.96
CA ALA A 190 -10.11 5.15 1.47
C ALA A 190 -10.15 5.34 3.00
N VAL A 191 -9.36 4.56 3.74
CA VAL A 191 -9.23 4.65 5.20
C VAL A 191 -8.78 6.05 5.62
N ALA A 192 -7.67 6.55 5.07
CA ALA A 192 -7.12 7.85 5.41
C ALA A 192 -8.09 8.99 5.05
N GLY A 193 -8.65 8.97 3.84
CA GLY A 193 -9.60 9.98 3.37
C GLY A 193 -10.87 10.04 4.23
N LEU A 194 -11.44 8.89 4.59
CA LEU A 194 -12.62 8.82 5.47
C LEU A 194 -12.33 9.35 6.88
N ILE A 195 -11.16 9.03 7.45
CA ILE A 195 -10.72 9.55 8.76
C ILE A 195 -10.64 11.08 8.76
N LEU A 196 -10.07 11.65 7.70
CA LEU A 196 -9.83 13.09 7.57
C LEU A 196 -11.11 13.86 7.22
N ILE A 197 -11.91 13.38 6.27
CA ILE A 197 -13.19 14.00 5.88
C ILE A 197 -14.20 14.00 7.02
N HIS A 198 -14.09 13.07 7.96
CA HIS A 198 -14.94 13.01 9.14
C HIS A 198 -14.24 13.51 10.42
N GLU A 199 -13.11 14.19 10.30
CA GLU A 199 -12.48 14.82 11.46
C GLU A 199 -13.37 15.93 12.05
N GLY A 200 -13.50 15.91 13.37
CA GLY A 200 -14.34 16.83 14.15
C GLY A 200 -15.85 16.59 13.99
N LYS A 201 -16.29 15.51 13.34
CA LYS A 201 -17.71 15.19 13.17
C LYS A 201 -18.15 14.05 14.10
N PRO A 202 -19.40 14.10 14.62
CA PRO A 202 -19.99 12.99 15.36
C PRO A 202 -20.13 11.75 14.47
N ALA A 203 -20.28 10.59 15.10
CA ALA A 203 -20.50 9.34 14.39
C ALA A 203 -21.80 9.39 13.59
N ARG A 204 -21.76 8.88 12.36
CA ARG A 204 -22.94 8.61 11.53
C ARG A 204 -22.87 7.17 11.06
N GLY A 205 -23.99 6.44 11.07
CA GLY A 205 -24.02 5.02 10.74
C GLY A 205 -23.34 4.69 9.39
N HIS A 206 -23.63 5.46 8.34
CA HIS A 206 -23.01 5.26 7.03
C HIS A 206 -21.48 5.50 7.05
N ALA A 207 -21.00 6.53 7.73
CA ALA A 207 -19.57 6.84 7.80
C ALA A 207 -18.81 5.78 8.61
N PHE A 208 -19.46 5.26 9.66
CA PHE A 208 -18.98 4.12 10.43
C PHE A 208 -18.85 2.87 9.56
N GLY A 209 -19.93 2.50 8.86
CA GLY A 209 -19.94 1.34 7.97
C GLY A 209 -18.91 1.43 6.85
N LEU A 210 -18.80 2.59 6.18
CA LEU A 210 -17.81 2.82 5.13
C LEU A 210 -16.37 2.71 5.65
N LEU A 211 -16.09 3.25 6.84
CA LEU A 211 -14.74 3.15 7.42
C LEU A 211 -14.40 1.73 7.87
N ALA A 212 -15.37 1.00 8.44
CA ALA A 212 -15.21 -0.41 8.77
C ALA A 212 -14.98 -1.26 7.51
N LEU A 213 -15.73 -1.02 6.44
CA LEU A 213 -15.55 -1.70 5.16
C LEU A 213 -14.18 -1.39 4.54
N ALA A 214 -13.75 -0.13 4.54
CA ALA A 214 -12.43 0.25 4.03
C ALA A 214 -11.29 -0.38 4.85
N ALA A 215 -11.45 -0.48 6.18
CA ALA A 215 -10.49 -1.14 7.05
C ALA A 215 -10.43 -2.66 6.83
N ALA A 216 -11.59 -3.31 6.64
CA ALA A 216 -11.66 -4.72 6.27
C ALA A 216 -11.01 -4.95 4.90
N ALA A 217 -11.28 -4.07 3.93
CA ALA A 217 -10.66 -4.12 2.62
C ALA A 217 -9.14 -4.01 2.70
N LEU A 218 -8.61 -3.10 3.53
CA LEU A 218 -7.17 -2.99 3.75
C LEU A 218 -6.58 -4.25 4.37
N ALA A 219 -7.21 -4.81 5.40
CA ALA A 219 -6.75 -6.06 6.03
C ALA A 219 -6.78 -7.26 5.07
N LEU A 220 -7.72 -7.26 4.13
CA LEU A 220 -7.90 -8.33 3.15
C LEU A 220 -7.06 -8.15 1.88
N SER A 221 -6.56 -6.95 1.60
CA SER A 221 -5.81 -6.67 0.37
C SER A 221 -4.58 -7.58 0.23
N LYS A 222 -3.77 -7.67 1.28
CA LYS A 222 -2.60 -8.54 1.38
C LYS A 222 -2.43 -9.00 2.81
N ILE A 223 -1.93 -10.21 3.02
CA ILE A 223 -1.65 -10.71 4.38
C ILE A 223 -0.63 -9.82 5.10
N GLN A 224 0.32 -9.23 4.36
CA GLN A 224 1.30 -8.29 4.89
C GLN A 224 0.68 -6.98 5.41
N HIS A 225 -0.60 -6.73 5.12
CA HIS A 225 -1.32 -5.53 5.53
C HIS A 225 -2.39 -5.81 6.60
N ILE A 226 -2.54 -7.05 7.06
CA ILE A 226 -3.55 -7.47 8.03
C ILE A 226 -3.52 -6.65 9.34
N VAL A 227 -2.32 -6.31 9.82
CA VAL A 227 -2.13 -5.56 11.07
C VAL A 227 -2.23 -4.04 10.89
N LEU A 228 -2.17 -3.53 9.66
CA LEU A 228 -2.22 -2.09 9.40
C LEU A 228 -3.51 -1.42 9.89
N PRO A 229 -4.73 -1.88 9.52
CA PRO A 229 -5.94 -1.26 10.01
C PRO A 229 -6.10 -1.38 11.53
N PHE A 230 -5.55 -2.44 12.14
CA PHE A 230 -5.48 -2.57 13.60
C PHE A 230 -4.56 -1.51 14.23
N GLY A 231 -3.34 -1.34 13.71
CA GLY A 231 -2.41 -0.30 14.15
C GLY A 231 -3.01 1.10 14.01
N ILE A 232 -3.70 1.37 12.89
CA ILE A 232 -4.42 2.64 12.67
C ILE A 232 -5.57 2.79 13.68
N ALA A 233 -6.32 1.72 13.96
CA ALA A 233 -7.38 1.74 14.97
C ALA A 233 -6.85 2.15 16.35
N VAL A 234 -5.79 1.48 16.82
CA VAL A 234 -5.14 1.76 18.11
C VAL A 234 -4.65 3.21 18.15
N ALA A 235 -3.96 3.66 17.09
CA ALA A 235 -3.47 5.04 17.02
C ALA A 235 -4.60 6.07 17.05
N MET A 236 -5.71 5.84 16.36
CA MET A 236 -6.87 6.73 16.38
C MET A 236 -7.59 6.73 17.73
N LEU A 237 -7.69 5.59 18.41
CA LEU A 237 -8.24 5.51 19.76
C LEU A 237 -7.34 6.26 20.76
N ALA A 238 -6.03 6.04 20.71
CA ALA A 238 -5.05 6.70 21.54
C ALA A 238 -5.05 8.22 21.31
N LEU A 239 -5.03 8.66 20.06
CA LEU A 239 -5.11 10.07 19.67
C LEU A 239 -6.40 10.71 20.20
N GLY A 240 -7.54 10.04 20.03
CA GLY A 240 -8.82 10.50 20.56
C GLY A 240 -8.81 10.67 22.08
N ARG A 241 -8.34 9.63 22.79
CA ARG A 241 -8.30 9.60 24.25
C ARG A 241 -7.35 10.65 24.83
N TRP A 242 -6.24 10.89 24.15
CA TRP A 242 -5.23 11.87 24.55
C TRP A 242 -5.65 13.31 24.23
N ARG A 243 -6.12 13.56 23.00
CA ARG A 243 -6.45 14.90 22.49
C ARG A 243 -7.80 15.41 22.96
N ASP A 244 -8.83 14.58 22.80
CA ASP A 244 -10.23 14.98 22.90
C ASP A 244 -10.92 14.36 24.14
N ARG A 245 -10.19 13.53 24.91
CA ARG A 245 -10.69 12.77 26.06
C ARG A 245 -11.88 11.84 25.73
N VAL A 246 -12.08 11.53 24.44
CA VAL A 246 -13.13 10.64 23.94
C VAL A 246 -12.55 9.50 23.13
N TRP A 247 -13.22 8.35 23.17
CA TRP A 247 -12.89 7.26 22.24
C TRP A 247 -13.47 7.58 20.87
N LEU A 248 -12.61 7.94 19.92
CA LEU A 248 -13.05 8.28 18.57
C LEU A 248 -13.76 7.07 17.95
N TRP A 249 -15.01 7.28 17.51
CA TRP A 249 -15.79 6.27 16.80
C TRP A 249 -15.03 5.68 15.60
N LYS A 250 -14.16 6.49 14.98
CA LYS A 250 -13.28 6.08 13.89
C LYS A 250 -12.40 4.90 14.28
N GLY A 251 -11.80 4.95 15.47
CA GLY A 251 -11.00 3.85 16.01
C GLY A 251 -11.82 2.57 16.22
N LYS A 252 -13.08 2.70 16.67
CA LYS A 252 -13.99 1.54 16.81
C LYS A 252 -14.37 0.93 15.45
N ALA A 253 -14.71 1.77 14.47
CA ALA A 253 -15.03 1.32 13.11
C ALA A 253 -13.84 0.59 12.47
N LEU A 254 -12.64 1.16 12.59
CA LEU A 254 -11.39 0.55 12.13
C LEU A 254 -11.14 -0.79 12.82
N LEU A 255 -11.35 -0.89 14.14
CA LEU A 255 -11.15 -2.12 14.89
C LEU A 255 -12.10 -3.23 14.41
N ILE A 256 -13.39 -2.92 14.21
CA ILE A 256 -14.37 -3.88 13.69
C ILE A 256 -13.97 -4.35 12.28
N GLY A 257 -13.60 -3.42 11.40
CA GLY A 257 -13.14 -3.77 10.06
C GLY A 257 -11.86 -4.62 10.07
N ALA A 258 -10.89 -4.26 10.90
CA ALA A 258 -9.65 -5.02 11.09
C ALA A 258 -9.93 -6.44 11.58
N LEU A 259 -10.81 -6.61 12.57
CA LEU A 259 -11.20 -7.92 13.10
C LEU A 259 -11.90 -8.76 12.02
N ALA A 260 -12.81 -8.17 11.25
CA ALA A 260 -13.45 -8.88 10.13
C ALA A 260 -12.43 -9.37 9.11
N GLY A 261 -11.46 -8.54 8.72
CA GLY A 261 -10.36 -8.94 7.84
C GLY A 261 -9.46 -10.03 8.44
N ILE A 262 -9.15 -9.94 9.74
CA ILE A 262 -8.37 -10.95 10.45
C ILE A 262 -9.07 -12.30 10.45
N ILE A 263 -10.37 -12.34 10.73
CA ILE A 263 -11.15 -13.59 10.74
C ILE A 263 -11.04 -14.30 9.39
N VAL A 264 -11.21 -13.56 8.30
CA VAL A 264 -11.10 -14.13 6.95
C VAL A 264 -9.68 -14.61 6.65
N GLN A 265 -8.65 -13.84 7.04
CA GLN A 265 -7.25 -14.25 6.85
C GLN A 265 -6.88 -15.48 7.70
N VAL A 266 -7.45 -15.64 8.90
CA VAL A 266 -7.27 -16.85 9.71
C VAL A 266 -7.87 -18.07 9.02
N VAL A 267 -9.11 -17.97 8.51
CA VAL A 267 -9.74 -19.05 7.73
C VAL A 267 -8.87 -19.42 6.53
N GLN A 268 -8.32 -18.41 5.86
CA GLN A 268 -7.45 -18.60 4.72
C GLN A 268 -6.12 -19.27 5.06
N LEU A 269 -5.49 -18.91 6.18
CA LEU A 269 -4.25 -19.50 6.67
C LEU A 269 -4.42 -20.96 7.13
N GLN A 270 -5.65 -21.38 7.45
CA GLN A 270 -5.96 -22.77 7.81
C GLN A 270 -6.07 -23.70 6.60
N ARG A 271 -6.01 -23.18 5.37
CA ARG A 271 -6.01 -23.99 4.15
C ARG A 271 -4.63 -24.64 3.99
N ASP A 272 -4.53 -25.93 4.31
CA ASP A 272 -3.28 -26.70 4.13
C ASP A 272 -3.17 -27.17 2.68
N SER A 273 -2.19 -26.64 1.95
CA SER A 273 -1.79 -27.09 0.61
C SER A 273 -0.28 -27.13 0.53
N GLU A 274 0.25 -27.99 -0.34
CA GLU A 274 1.69 -28.14 -0.52
C GLU A 274 2.36 -26.82 -0.92
N GLU A 275 1.68 -26.03 -1.74
CA GLU A 275 2.15 -24.75 -2.23
C GLU A 275 2.18 -23.70 -1.12
N ILE A 276 1.17 -23.65 -0.24
CA ILE A 276 1.16 -22.76 0.93
C ILE A 276 2.32 -23.12 1.87
N ARG A 277 2.60 -24.41 2.06
CA ARG A 277 3.76 -24.84 2.86
C ARG A 277 5.08 -24.43 2.21
N ALA A 278 5.21 -24.58 0.90
CA ALA A 278 6.40 -24.13 0.16
C ALA A 278 6.62 -22.62 0.31
N ILE A 279 5.57 -21.81 0.14
CA ILE A 279 5.62 -20.35 0.32
C ILE A 279 6.08 -19.99 1.74
N ASN A 280 5.55 -20.66 2.76
CA ASN A 280 5.96 -20.42 4.14
C ASN A 280 7.45 -20.68 4.35
N VAL A 281 7.99 -21.76 3.75
CA VAL A 281 9.43 -22.08 3.79
C VAL A 281 10.27 -21.00 3.10
N PHE A 282 9.87 -20.52 1.92
CA PHE A 282 10.58 -19.44 1.22
C PHE A 282 10.62 -18.16 2.06
N ASN A 283 9.47 -17.71 2.55
CA ASN A 283 9.34 -16.52 3.38
C ASN A 283 10.17 -16.64 4.68
N GLN A 284 10.17 -17.82 5.29
CA GLN A 284 10.93 -18.08 6.50
C GLN A 284 12.44 -18.09 6.25
N ALA A 285 12.88 -18.69 5.15
CA ALA A 285 14.27 -18.63 4.72
C ALA A 285 14.70 -17.18 4.52
N ASP A 286 13.89 -16.35 3.85
CA ASP A 286 14.20 -14.94 3.67
C ASP A 286 14.27 -14.18 5.00
N VAL A 287 13.32 -14.37 5.92
CA VAL A 287 13.36 -13.73 7.25
C VAL A 287 14.62 -14.12 8.03
N VAL A 288 14.92 -15.42 8.10
CA VAL A 288 16.06 -15.93 8.87
C VAL A 288 17.37 -15.47 8.25
N PHE A 289 17.55 -15.69 6.95
CA PHE A 289 18.85 -15.53 6.31
C PHE A 289 19.14 -14.12 5.85
N THR A 290 18.13 -13.28 5.60
CA THR A 290 18.37 -11.90 5.14
C THR A 290 18.08 -10.86 6.22
N ALA A 291 17.12 -11.09 7.13
CA ALA A 291 16.81 -10.15 8.20
C ALA A 291 17.50 -10.53 9.52
N LEU A 292 17.25 -11.71 10.09
CA LEU A 292 17.72 -12.03 11.45
C LEU A 292 19.23 -12.25 11.51
N LEU A 293 19.76 -13.27 10.83
CA LEU A 293 21.15 -13.68 10.99
C LEU A 293 22.17 -12.60 10.59
N PRO A 294 22.04 -11.90 9.44
CA PRO A 294 23.00 -10.85 9.06
C PRO A 294 22.99 -9.63 9.99
N ASN A 295 21.91 -9.43 10.75
CA ASN A 295 21.75 -8.28 11.63
C ASN A 295 21.90 -8.65 13.11
N SER A 296 22.31 -9.87 13.45
CA SER A 296 22.68 -10.26 14.81
C SER A 296 24.16 -9.98 15.08
N ARG A 297 24.51 -9.59 16.30
CA ARG A 297 25.92 -9.49 16.75
C ARG A 297 26.62 -10.84 16.77
N ASP A 298 25.87 -11.90 17.08
CA ASP A 298 26.35 -13.28 17.11
C ASP A 298 25.40 -14.16 16.29
N PRO A 299 25.62 -14.26 14.96
CA PRO A 299 24.79 -15.08 14.09
C PRO A 299 24.73 -16.56 14.52
N ALA A 300 25.78 -17.09 15.14
CA ALA A 300 25.82 -18.48 15.57
C ALA A 300 24.92 -18.72 16.79
N ALA A 301 24.99 -17.85 17.80
CA ALA A 301 24.09 -17.91 18.95
C ALA A 301 22.62 -17.68 18.54
N THR A 302 22.37 -16.74 17.60
CA THR A 302 21.03 -16.51 17.06
C THR A 302 20.52 -17.73 16.30
N ALA A 303 21.32 -18.34 15.41
CA ALA A 303 20.96 -19.57 14.71
C ALA A 303 20.62 -20.70 15.70
N GLN A 304 21.43 -20.88 16.75
CA GLN A 304 21.15 -21.85 17.81
C GLN A 304 19.81 -21.56 18.51
N SER A 305 19.49 -20.29 18.79
CA SER A 305 18.22 -19.90 19.42
C SER A 305 17.00 -20.15 18.52
N LEU A 306 17.17 -20.05 17.20
CA LEU A 306 16.15 -20.38 16.21
C LEU A 306 16.02 -21.91 16.05
N GLY A 307 16.99 -22.69 16.52
CA GLY A 307 17.05 -24.14 16.40
C GLY A 307 17.65 -24.60 15.07
N LEU A 308 18.50 -23.78 14.46
CA LEU A 308 19.19 -24.08 13.19
C LEU A 308 20.54 -24.73 13.47
N SER A 309 20.96 -25.64 12.59
CA SER A 309 22.29 -26.22 12.65
C SER A 309 23.37 -25.21 12.18
N PRO A 310 24.63 -25.34 12.62
CA PRO A 310 25.72 -24.47 12.18
C PRO A 310 25.92 -24.45 10.65
N GLN A 311 25.56 -25.54 9.96
CA GLN A 311 25.66 -25.63 8.50
C GLN A 311 24.73 -24.63 7.79
N CYS A 312 23.58 -24.29 8.38
CA CYS A 312 22.66 -23.33 7.80
C CYS A 312 23.22 -21.89 7.75
N LEU A 313 24.25 -21.58 8.54
CA LEU A 313 24.88 -20.25 8.56
C LEU A 313 25.50 -19.86 7.21
N GLN A 314 25.86 -20.83 6.36
CA GLN A 314 26.39 -20.59 5.02
C GLN A 314 25.41 -19.88 4.07
N TYR A 315 24.12 -19.89 4.42
CA TYR A 315 23.06 -19.21 3.66
C TYR A 315 22.77 -17.80 4.18
N SER A 316 23.40 -17.38 5.28
CA SER A 316 23.25 -16.01 5.78
C SER A 316 23.62 -14.98 4.70
N GLY A 317 22.76 -13.99 4.52
CA GLY A 317 22.84 -12.97 3.49
C GLY A 317 22.24 -13.36 2.14
N LYS A 318 21.84 -14.62 1.92
CA LYS A 318 21.23 -15.09 0.66
C LYS A 318 19.70 -15.04 0.75
N ARG A 319 19.08 -14.52 -0.30
CA ARG A 319 17.63 -14.63 -0.54
C ARG A 319 17.29 -16.06 -0.93
N ALA A 320 16.06 -16.49 -0.69
CA ALA A 320 15.66 -17.87 -0.93
C ALA A 320 15.78 -18.28 -2.41
N TRP A 321 15.56 -17.37 -3.36
CA TRP A 321 15.76 -17.60 -4.80
C TRP A 321 17.24 -17.61 -5.23
N GLN A 322 18.17 -17.18 -4.37
CA GLN A 322 19.62 -17.26 -4.61
C GLN A 322 20.22 -18.59 -4.14
N MET A 323 19.41 -19.44 -3.51
CA MET A 323 19.84 -20.75 -3.02
C MET A 323 19.90 -21.76 -4.16
N PRO A 324 20.80 -22.76 -4.11
CA PRO A 324 20.96 -23.76 -5.18
C PRO A 324 19.80 -24.77 -5.28
N GLY A 325 18.81 -24.69 -4.40
CA GLY A 325 17.70 -25.62 -4.31
C GLY A 325 16.62 -25.10 -3.37
N PHE A 326 15.62 -25.94 -3.10
CA PHE A 326 14.55 -25.59 -2.18
C PHE A 326 15.09 -25.41 -0.75
N PRO A 327 14.75 -24.33 -0.01
CA PRO A 327 15.39 -24.03 1.26
C PRO A 327 15.28 -25.13 2.32
N ALA A 328 14.17 -25.88 2.36
CA ALA A 328 14.00 -26.97 3.32
C ALA A 328 14.88 -28.20 3.01
N ASP A 329 15.34 -28.38 1.78
CA ASP A 329 16.28 -29.47 1.45
C ASP A 329 17.71 -29.11 1.90
N LEU A 330 18.02 -27.81 1.90
CA LEU A 330 19.33 -27.26 2.23
C LEU A 330 19.52 -27.00 3.73
N CYS A 331 18.44 -26.62 4.43
CA CYS A 331 18.39 -26.40 5.87
C CYS A 331 17.04 -26.90 6.41
N PRO A 332 16.90 -28.21 6.68
CA PRO A 332 15.63 -28.83 7.06
C PRO A 332 15.01 -28.24 8.34
N GLU A 333 15.84 -27.72 9.23
CA GLU A 333 15.41 -27.11 10.49
C GLU A 333 14.59 -25.83 10.29
N LEU A 334 14.65 -25.18 9.11
CA LEU A 334 13.83 -24.03 8.78
C LEU A 334 12.34 -24.31 9.00
N THR A 335 11.86 -25.49 8.62
CA THR A 335 10.45 -25.90 8.77
C THR A 335 9.97 -25.91 10.22
N ARG A 336 10.89 -25.89 11.19
CA ARG A 336 10.60 -25.87 12.64
C ARG A 336 10.83 -24.50 13.27
N VAL A 337 11.36 -23.53 12.53
CA VAL A 337 11.46 -22.16 13.02
C VAL A 337 10.04 -21.64 13.17
N SER A 338 9.77 -20.94 14.27
CA SER A 338 8.45 -20.39 14.56
C SER A 338 8.55 -18.88 14.76
N ARG A 339 7.45 -18.17 14.49
CA ARG A 339 7.35 -16.72 14.76
C ARG A 339 7.64 -16.37 16.22
N SER A 340 7.36 -17.28 17.16
CA SER A 340 7.72 -17.13 18.57
C SER A 340 9.24 -17.16 18.82
N ARG A 341 9.99 -17.99 18.10
CA ARG A 341 11.46 -18.02 18.18
C ARG A 341 12.08 -16.79 17.55
N GLU A 342 11.54 -16.34 16.42
CA GLU A 342 11.96 -15.09 15.77
C GLU A 342 11.75 -13.89 16.71
N LEU A 343 10.58 -13.79 17.33
CA LEU A 343 10.29 -12.76 18.33
C LEU A 343 11.21 -12.86 19.55
N LEU A 344 11.45 -14.07 20.05
CA LEU A 344 12.35 -14.28 21.19
C LEU A 344 13.80 -13.86 20.85
N ALA A 345 14.26 -14.10 19.62
CA ALA A 345 15.56 -13.63 19.16
C ALA A 345 15.63 -12.09 19.18
N LEU A 346 14.60 -11.41 18.69
CA LEU A 346 14.50 -9.93 18.76
C LEU A 346 14.44 -9.40 20.20
N LEU A 347 13.78 -10.12 21.12
CA LEU A 347 13.72 -9.73 22.53
C LEU A 347 15.06 -9.95 23.26
N ARG A 348 15.83 -10.97 22.88
CA ARG A 348 17.17 -11.22 23.42
C ARG A 348 18.19 -10.19 22.93
N GLU A 349 18.04 -9.70 21.71
CA GLU A 349 18.91 -8.71 21.10
C GLU A 349 18.11 -7.50 20.60
N PRO A 350 17.67 -6.58 21.47
CA PRO A 350 16.77 -5.49 21.09
C PRO A 350 17.37 -4.52 20.06
N ASP A 351 18.69 -4.39 19.99
CA ASP A 351 19.36 -3.60 18.97
C ASP A 351 19.38 -4.29 17.59
N MET A 352 19.18 -5.60 17.52
CA MET A 352 18.94 -6.30 16.25
C MET A 352 17.66 -5.79 15.59
N ALA A 353 16.59 -5.51 16.35
CA ALA A 353 15.37 -4.94 15.81
C ALA A 353 15.61 -3.56 15.16
N LEU A 354 16.49 -2.73 15.73
CA LEU A 354 16.88 -1.43 15.16
C LEU A 354 17.71 -1.62 13.88
N ARG A 355 18.66 -2.55 13.87
CA ARG A 355 19.47 -2.88 12.67
C ARG A 355 18.60 -3.42 11.54
N ILE A 356 17.68 -4.33 11.85
CA ILE A 356 16.70 -4.87 10.90
C ILE A 356 15.80 -3.76 10.36
N GLY A 357 15.28 -2.88 11.22
CA GLY A 357 14.47 -1.74 10.79
C GLY A 357 15.24 -0.81 9.85
N TRP A 358 16.51 -0.52 10.17
CA TRP A 358 17.38 0.27 9.31
C TRP A 358 17.69 -0.44 7.98
N ALA A 359 17.99 -1.73 8.03
CA ALA A 359 18.23 -2.55 6.85
C ALA A 359 16.99 -2.61 5.94
N GLY A 360 15.80 -2.74 6.52
CA GLY A 360 14.54 -2.63 5.80
C GLY A 360 14.37 -1.27 5.12
N LEU A 361 14.61 -0.16 5.85
CA LEU A 361 14.52 1.18 5.27
C LEU A 361 15.55 1.39 4.14
N ALA A 362 16.74 0.80 4.26
CA ALA A 362 17.76 0.84 3.22
C ALA A 362 17.34 0.00 1.99
N ASN A 363 16.71 -1.16 2.20
CA ASN A 363 16.24 -2.05 1.14
C ASN A 363 14.89 -1.62 0.53
N LEU A 364 14.20 -0.60 1.05
CA LEU A 364 13.08 0.05 0.36
C LEU A 364 13.50 0.73 -0.95
N HIS A 365 14.80 0.88 -1.22
CA HIS A 365 15.31 1.54 -2.39
C HIS A 365 15.87 0.53 -3.41
N PRO A 366 15.55 0.64 -4.72
CA PRO A 366 14.60 1.58 -5.37
C PRO A 366 13.13 1.29 -5.04
N TRP A 367 12.24 2.28 -5.26
CA TRP A 367 10.79 2.09 -5.02
C TRP A 367 10.16 1.19 -6.08
N VAL A 368 10.52 1.39 -7.35
CA VAL A 368 10.27 0.41 -8.41
C VAL A 368 11.16 -0.80 -8.11
N ALA A 369 10.54 -1.93 -7.76
CA ALA A 369 11.26 -3.11 -7.30
C ALA A 369 12.27 -3.61 -8.36
N PRO A 370 13.55 -3.82 -8.00
CA PRO A 370 14.54 -4.35 -8.91
C PRO A 370 14.37 -5.87 -9.07
N GLY A 371 14.90 -6.43 -10.16
CA GLY A 371 14.94 -7.89 -10.37
C GLY A 371 13.69 -8.51 -11.01
N LEU A 372 12.72 -7.68 -11.40
CA LEU A 372 11.57 -8.08 -12.21
C LEU A 372 11.50 -7.21 -13.47
N GLY A 373 11.17 -7.83 -14.60
CA GLY A 373 10.96 -7.10 -15.85
C GLY A 373 9.71 -6.24 -15.80
N LEU A 374 9.75 -5.13 -16.54
CA LEU A 374 8.66 -4.15 -16.60
C LEU A 374 8.05 -3.98 -17.99
N VAL A 375 8.65 -4.60 -19.02
CA VAL A 375 8.23 -4.46 -20.42
C VAL A 375 7.96 -5.84 -21.00
N GLU A 376 6.76 -6.04 -21.52
CA GLU A 376 6.37 -7.28 -22.20
C GLU A 376 7.32 -7.61 -23.36
N GLY A 377 7.71 -8.89 -23.45
CA GLY A 377 8.67 -9.38 -24.43
C GLY A 377 10.14 -9.01 -24.16
N GLY A 378 10.43 -8.22 -23.11
CA GLY A 378 11.79 -7.92 -22.69
C GLY A 378 12.43 -9.04 -21.85
N ASP A 379 13.72 -8.91 -21.58
CA ASP A 379 14.46 -9.78 -20.65
C ASP A 379 14.91 -8.95 -19.45
N PHE A 380 14.16 -9.02 -18.34
CA PHE A 380 14.32 -8.17 -17.15
C PHE A 380 14.42 -6.68 -17.48
N ALA A 381 13.69 -6.25 -18.52
CA ALA A 381 13.77 -4.89 -19.04
C ALA A 381 13.29 -3.87 -17.98
N PRO A 382 14.04 -2.78 -17.74
CA PRO A 382 13.66 -1.77 -16.76
C PRO A 382 12.51 -0.88 -17.28
N LEU A 383 12.04 0.03 -16.42
CA LEU A 383 11.07 1.05 -16.82
C LEU A 383 11.68 1.90 -17.94
N PRO A 384 10.99 2.08 -19.08
CA PRO A 384 11.54 2.90 -20.17
C PRO A 384 11.79 4.34 -19.73
N ALA A 385 12.93 4.91 -20.15
CA ALA A 385 13.44 6.19 -19.65
C ALA A 385 12.52 7.40 -19.87
N GLN A 386 11.57 7.31 -20.80
CA GLN A 386 10.55 8.34 -21.04
C GLN A 386 9.52 8.44 -19.91
N PHE A 387 9.40 7.43 -19.05
CA PHE A 387 8.46 7.45 -17.91
C PHE A 387 9.15 7.96 -16.65
N PHE A 388 8.88 9.22 -16.32
CA PHE A 388 9.32 9.78 -15.05
C PHE A 388 8.65 9.10 -13.85
N SER A 389 9.47 8.60 -12.92
CA SER A 389 9.04 8.15 -11.59
C SER A 389 9.83 8.84 -10.49
N TRP A 390 9.18 9.12 -9.37
CA TRP A 390 9.85 9.54 -8.14
C TRP A 390 10.86 8.51 -7.63
N SER A 391 10.69 7.23 -7.98
CA SER A 391 11.65 6.17 -7.66
C SER A 391 13.07 6.54 -8.09
N ASP A 392 13.24 7.00 -9.33
CA ASP A 392 14.53 7.39 -9.88
C ASP A 392 15.11 8.63 -9.18
N LEU A 393 14.25 9.59 -8.83
CA LEU A 393 14.68 10.78 -8.12
C LEU A 393 15.20 10.43 -6.72
N PHE A 394 14.44 9.61 -5.98
CA PHE A 394 14.84 9.15 -4.64
C PHE A 394 16.03 8.19 -4.68
N ALA A 395 16.22 7.49 -5.80
CA ALA A 395 17.40 6.69 -6.07
C ALA A 395 18.66 7.54 -6.18
N ARG A 396 18.61 8.58 -7.02
CA ARG A 396 19.76 9.45 -7.29
C ARG A 396 20.11 10.38 -6.14
N HIS A 397 19.14 10.71 -5.27
CA HIS A 397 19.33 11.70 -4.20
C HIS A 397 19.00 11.11 -2.81
N PRO A 398 19.99 10.52 -2.12
CA PRO A 398 19.80 9.97 -0.78
C PRO A 398 19.25 10.99 0.24
N LEU A 399 19.64 12.26 0.13
CA LEU A 399 19.12 13.32 0.98
C LEU A 399 17.60 13.49 0.81
N LEU A 400 17.09 13.47 -0.42
CA LEU A 400 15.65 13.56 -0.67
C LEU A 400 14.90 12.37 -0.07
N ARG A 401 15.48 11.17 -0.14
CA ARG A 401 14.94 9.98 0.51
C ARG A 401 14.93 10.09 2.04
N THR A 402 16.02 10.57 2.64
CA THR A 402 16.07 10.83 4.09
C THR A 402 15.05 11.89 4.50
N LEU A 403 14.87 12.95 3.73
CA LEU A 403 13.85 13.96 3.99
C LEU A 403 12.44 13.39 3.80
N LEU A 404 12.21 12.57 2.78
CA LEU A 404 10.94 11.92 2.51
C LEU A 404 10.46 11.14 3.73
N PHE A 405 11.31 10.26 4.26
CA PHE A 405 10.97 9.38 5.37
C PHE A 405 11.14 10.02 6.75
N GLY A 406 12.16 10.85 6.96
CA GLY A 406 12.48 11.44 8.26
C GLY A 406 11.58 12.60 8.67
N THR A 407 11.07 13.37 7.70
CA THR A 407 10.31 14.60 8.02
C THR A 407 8.98 14.33 8.74
N PRO A 408 8.17 13.31 8.40
CA PRO A 408 7.00 12.96 9.20
C PRO A 408 7.34 12.66 10.67
N PHE A 409 8.47 12.00 10.97
CA PHE A 409 8.90 11.74 12.35
C PHE A 409 9.33 13.03 13.05
N ALA A 410 10.13 13.86 12.40
CA ALA A 410 10.53 15.17 12.94
C ALA A 410 9.31 16.08 13.19
N ALA A 411 8.34 16.07 12.27
CA ALA A 411 7.09 16.81 12.39
C ALA A 411 6.24 16.29 13.55
N PHE A 412 6.19 14.98 13.77
CA PHE A 412 5.50 14.41 14.94
C PHE A 412 6.09 14.95 16.24
N VAL A 413 7.41 14.86 16.40
CA VAL A 413 8.11 15.42 17.58
C VAL A 413 7.83 16.92 17.72
N ALA A 414 7.92 17.69 16.64
CA ALA A 414 7.66 19.13 16.65
C ALA A 414 6.19 19.49 16.98
N LEU A 415 5.22 18.66 16.59
CA LEU A 415 3.81 18.85 16.91
C LEU A 415 3.50 18.51 18.37
N LEU A 416 4.18 17.53 18.93
CA LEU A 416 4.10 17.22 20.36
C LEU A 416 4.77 18.30 21.21
N TRP A 417 5.92 18.81 20.73
CA TRP A 417 6.67 19.86 21.40
C TRP A 417 5.81 21.12 21.59
N ARG A 418 5.74 21.59 22.84
CA ARG A 418 4.89 22.74 23.24
C ARG A 418 3.43 22.63 22.79
N GLN A 419 2.92 21.40 22.60
CA GLN A 419 1.53 21.12 22.25
C GLN A 419 1.04 21.83 20.98
N ARG A 420 1.95 22.03 20.00
CA ARG A 420 1.62 22.66 18.70
C ARG A 420 0.53 21.94 17.93
N TRP A 421 0.28 20.66 18.22
CA TRP A 421 -0.85 19.90 17.71
C TRP A 421 -2.20 20.58 17.93
N ARG A 422 -2.37 21.43 18.96
CA ARG A 422 -3.61 22.18 19.19
C ARG A 422 -3.92 23.15 18.04
N ALA A 423 -2.90 23.73 17.45
CA ALA A 423 -3.04 24.61 16.30
C ALA A 423 -3.19 23.83 14.98
N TRP A 424 -2.65 22.60 14.92
CA TRP A 424 -2.57 21.79 13.70
C TRP A 424 -3.10 20.35 13.90
N PRO A 425 -4.36 20.17 14.34
CA PRO A 425 -4.87 18.84 14.71
C PRO A 425 -4.91 17.87 13.53
N ARG A 426 -5.20 18.38 12.33
CA ARG A 426 -5.23 17.54 11.11
C ARG A 426 -3.85 17.09 10.67
N LEU A 427 -2.86 17.99 10.75
CA LEU A 427 -1.48 17.65 10.41
C LEU A 427 -0.97 16.57 11.37
N LEU A 428 -1.32 16.66 12.66
CA LEU A 428 -1.04 15.58 13.60
C LEU A 428 -1.72 14.27 13.17
N THR A 429 -3.01 14.28 12.82
CA THR A 429 -3.71 13.08 12.37
C THR A 429 -3.02 12.45 11.15
N VAL A 430 -2.72 13.24 10.11
CA VAL A 430 -2.01 12.76 8.90
C VAL A 430 -0.62 12.23 9.26
N THR A 431 0.11 12.93 10.13
CA THR A 431 1.45 12.50 10.59
C THR A 431 1.37 11.15 11.31
N VAL A 432 0.45 10.98 12.25
CA VAL A 432 0.25 9.71 12.97
C VAL A 432 -0.11 8.58 12.00
N LEU A 433 -1.00 8.83 11.03
CA LEU A 433 -1.32 7.85 10.00
C LEU A 433 -0.08 7.44 9.20
N THR A 434 0.71 8.41 8.75
CA THR A 434 1.96 8.16 8.01
C THR A 434 2.96 7.34 8.83
N LEU A 435 3.13 7.66 10.11
CA LEU A 435 4.03 6.91 11.00
C LEU A 435 3.57 5.47 11.20
N VAL A 436 2.27 5.27 11.47
CA VAL A 436 1.70 3.93 11.67
C VAL A 436 1.81 3.09 10.40
N VAL A 437 1.49 3.66 9.23
CA VAL A 437 1.64 2.96 7.95
C VAL A 437 3.11 2.64 7.68
N THR A 438 4.03 3.59 7.92
CA THR A 438 5.46 3.40 7.69
C THR A 438 6.01 2.27 8.56
N LEU A 439 5.82 2.38 9.88
CA LEU A 439 6.33 1.41 10.84
C LEU A 439 5.64 0.06 10.71
N GLY A 440 4.31 0.05 10.55
CA GLY A 440 3.54 -1.17 10.40
C GLY A 440 3.87 -1.93 9.11
N THR A 441 3.97 -1.23 7.98
CA THR A 441 4.29 -1.88 6.70
C THR A 441 5.71 -2.41 6.74
N LEU A 442 6.68 -1.60 7.18
CA LEU A 442 8.07 -2.02 7.27
C LEU A 442 8.26 -3.23 8.19
N ALA A 443 7.61 -3.23 9.36
CA ALA A 443 7.69 -4.34 10.30
C ALA A 443 7.14 -5.64 9.67
N VAL A 444 5.99 -5.59 9.01
CA VAL A 444 5.41 -6.80 8.42
C VAL A 444 6.14 -7.24 7.17
N THR A 445 6.63 -6.32 6.36
CA THR A 445 7.47 -6.64 5.20
C THR A 445 8.72 -7.38 5.65
N VAL A 446 9.46 -6.83 6.62
CA VAL A 446 10.77 -7.40 6.99
C VAL A 446 10.63 -8.66 7.84
N LEU A 447 9.65 -8.72 8.75
CA LEU A 447 9.40 -9.91 9.57
C LEU A 447 8.58 -10.97 8.83
N GLY A 448 7.90 -10.60 7.74
CA GLY A 448 7.10 -11.50 6.92
C GLY A 448 7.91 -12.16 5.81
N ASP A 449 8.76 -11.39 5.14
CA ASP A 449 9.39 -11.72 3.84
C ASP A 449 10.90 -11.40 3.81
N GLY A 450 11.49 -11.08 4.97
CA GLY A 450 12.89 -10.69 5.07
C GLY A 450 13.22 -9.42 4.28
N LEU A 451 14.41 -9.41 3.67
CA LEU A 451 14.92 -8.31 2.85
C LEU A 451 14.87 -8.60 1.34
N ALA A 452 14.14 -9.63 0.90
CA ALA A 452 14.12 -10.07 -0.50
C ALA A 452 13.32 -9.10 -1.39
N ASP A 453 12.08 -8.80 -1.01
CA ASP A 453 11.11 -8.04 -1.82
C ASP A 453 10.64 -6.74 -1.14
N VAL A 454 11.50 -6.14 -0.29
CA VAL A 454 11.16 -4.95 0.50
C VAL A 454 10.61 -3.79 -0.34
N PRO A 455 11.14 -3.45 -1.53
CA PRO A 455 10.57 -2.42 -2.39
C PRO A 455 9.09 -2.65 -2.75
N LYS A 456 8.77 -3.89 -3.13
CA LYS A 456 7.45 -4.31 -3.60
C LYS A 456 6.46 -4.34 -2.44
N GLN A 457 6.81 -5.05 -1.37
CA GLN A 457 5.96 -5.22 -0.19
C GLN A 457 5.83 -3.93 0.63
N GLY A 458 6.85 -3.06 0.57
CA GLY A 458 6.96 -1.82 1.31
C GLY A 458 6.42 -0.58 0.56
N HIS A 459 5.75 -0.75 -0.58
CA HIS A 459 5.29 0.36 -1.42
C HIS A 459 4.42 1.38 -0.69
N LEU A 460 3.63 0.95 0.31
CA LEU A 460 2.79 1.85 1.12
C LEU A 460 3.62 2.86 1.92
N VAL A 461 4.89 2.57 2.21
CA VAL A 461 5.79 3.49 2.94
C VAL A 461 6.06 4.74 2.11
N TYR A 462 6.46 4.59 0.84
CA TYR A 462 6.65 5.74 -0.07
C TYR A 462 5.36 6.51 -0.27
N ASN A 463 4.26 5.80 -0.51
CA ASN A 463 2.95 6.41 -0.73
C ASN A 463 2.50 7.25 0.48
N ALA A 464 2.62 6.71 1.70
CA ALA A 464 2.25 7.45 2.91
C ALA A 464 3.14 8.67 3.16
N ALA A 465 4.44 8.57 2.89
CA ALA A 465 5.38 9.67 3.04
C ALA A 465 5.15 10.78 1.98
N LEU A 466 4.93 10.40 0.72
CA LEU A 466 4.60 11.35 -0.36
C LEU A 466 3.27 12.05 -0.11
N ALA A 467 2.23 11.32 0.28
CA ALA A 467 0.94 11.91 0.63
C ALA A 467 1.04 12.91 1.78
N TRP A 468 1.89 12.60 2.79
CA TRP A 468 2.20 13.52 3.88
C TRP A 468 2.82 14.81 3.38
N TRP A 469 3.84 14.73 2.51
CA TRP A 469 4.51 15.90 1.96
C TRP A 469 3.59 16.76 1.10
N ILE A 470 2.79 16.13 0.23
CA ILE A 470 1.79 16.84 -0.58
C ILE A 470 0.81 17.60 0.33
N GLY A 471 0.27 16.93 1.36
CA GLY A 471 -0.62 17.57 2.33
C GLY A 471 0.06 18.69 3.12
N ALA A 472 1.26 18.45 3.63
CA ALA A 472 2.01 19.39 4.46
C ALA A 472 2.43 20.64 3.69
N LEU A 473 2.86 20.52 2.43
CA LEU A 473 3.24 21.67 1.60
C LEU A 473 2.03 22.53 1.24
N VAL A 474 0.91 21.90 0.87
CA VAL A 474 -0.32 22.62 0.51
C VAL A 474 -0.92 23.34 1.73
N VAL A 475 -0.95 22.68 2.88
CA VAL A 475 -1.47 23.28 4.12
C VAL A 475 -0.48 24.29 4.72
N GLY A 476 0.83 24.01 4.67
CA GLY A 476 1.89 24.89 5.13
C GLY A 476 1.98 26.18 4.33
N GLY A 477 1.87 26.09 3.00
CA GLY A 477 1.89 27.24 2.08
C GLY A 477 0.77 28.25 2.36
N ARG A 478 -0.40 27.80 2.85
CA ARG A 478 -1.47 28.70 3.32
C ARG A 478 -0.99 29.67 4.40
N SER A 479 -0.12 29.22 5.31
CA SER A 479 0.36 30.02 6.44
C SER A 479 1.32 31.11 6.01
N LEU A 480 2.00 30.90 4.87
CA LEU A 480 2.99 31.81 4.30
C LEU A 480 2.37 32.88 3.40
N CYS A 481 1.12 32.71 2.94
CA CYS A 481 0.37 33.71 2.19
C CYS A 481 -0.54 34.53 3.12
N PRO A 482 -0.11 35.70 3.64
CA PRO A 482 -0.84 36.45 4.68
C PRO A 482 -2.03 37.25 4.11
N VAL A 483 -2.27 37.15 2.80
CA VAL A 483 -3.11 38.05 2.01
C VAL A 483 -4.58 38.11 2.49
N ALA A 484 -5.05 37.14 3.28
CA ALA A 484 -6.44 37.10 3.74
C ALA A 484 -6.69 37.56 5.19
N ARG A 485 -5.66 37.87 6.01
CA ARG A 485 -5.89 38.27 7.42
C ARG A 485 -6.14 39.76 7.64
N ARG A 486 -5.96 40.62 6.62
CA ARG A 486 -6.06 42.09 6.78
C ARG A 486 -7.46 42.72 6.60
N ARG A 487 -8.55 41.96 6.43
CA ARG A 487 -9.90 42.54 6.19
C ARG A 487 -10.91 42.43 7.36
N LYS A 488 -10.45 42.24 8.60
CA LYS A 488 -11.33 42.26 9.80
C LYS A 488 -10.90 43.27 10.88
N ALA A 489 -10.12 44.28 10.52
CA ALA A 489 -9.64 45.31 11.45
C ALA A 489 -9.93 46.75 10.97
N LEU A 490 -10.96 46.94 10.14
CA LEU A 490 -11.50 48.24 9.78
C LEU A 490 -13.01 48.21 9.91
#